data_AF-A0A3B1CMH5-F1
#
_entry.id   AF-A0A3B1CMH5-F1
#
_cell.length_a   1.000
_cell.length_b   1.000
_cell.length_c   1.000
_cell.angle_alpha   90.00
_cell.angle_beta   90.00
_cell.angle_gamma   90.00
#
_symmetry.space_group_name_H-M   'P 1'
#
loop_
_entity.id
_entity.type
_entity.pdbx_description
1 polymer ?
#
loop_
_entity_poly.entity_id
_entity_poly.type
_entity_poly.pdbx_seq_one_letter_code
_entity_poly.pdbx_strand_id
1 'polypeptide(L)'
;MSEDKQPVELKLLSILEEAIEEEKMSAARYRHGFKLSRDPVLKKMFEKLEADEIVHEKVLKERYYEIKKRLGLKIIGDSNQGSQPAGE
;
A
#
# COMPACT_ATOMS: atom_id res chain seq x y z
N MET A 1 -7.33 34.14 2.73
CA MET A 1 -6.50 32.94 2.55
C MET A 1 -7.04 31.91 3.53
N SER A 2 -7.80 30.94 3.05
CA SER A 2 -8.46 29.95 3.91
C SER A 2 -7.44 28.87 4.22
N GLU A 3 -6.87 28.91 5.43
CA GLU A 3 -6.01 27.86 5.94
C GLU A 3 -6.81 26.54 6.00
N ASP A 4 -6.61 25.74 4.96
CA ASP A 4 -6.53 24.29 4.96
C ASP A 4 -7.25 23.55 6.11
N LYS A 5 -8.59 23.63 6.08
CA LYS A 5 -9.54 23.02 7.04
C LYS A 5 -9.69 21.50 6.88
N GLN A 6 -8.71 20.79 6.33
CA GLN A 6 -8.71 19.34 6.41
C GLN A 6 -8.35 18.95 7.85
N PRO A 7 -9.20 18.16 8.56
CA PRO A 7 -8.84 17.59 9.86
C PRO A 7 -7.45 16.97 9.79
N VAL A 8 -6.63 17.18 10.82
CA VAL A 8 -5.25 16.66 10.91
C VAL A 8 -5.22 15.16 10.60
N GLU A 9 -6.27 14.47 10.99
CA GLU A 9 -6.49 13.05 10.80
C GLU A 9 -6.63 12.64 9.33
N LEU A 10 -7.26 13.47 8.48
CA LEU A 10 -7.31 13.24 7.03
C LEU A 10 -5.94 13.48 6.38
N LYS A 11 -5.18 14.47 6.88
CA LYS A 11 -3.80 14.70 6.42
C LYS A 11 -2.87 13.54 6.78
N LEU A 12 -3.05 12.93 7.95
CA LEU A 12 -2.29 11.74 8.34
C LEU A 12 -2.61 10.55 7.43
N LEU A 13 -3.88 10.37 7.04
CA LEU A 13 -4.26 9.33 6.10
C LEU A 13 -3.70 9.59 4.70
N SER A 14 -3.70 10.84 4.22
CA SER A 14 -3.14 11.16 2.89
C SER A 14 -1.63 10.91 2.83
N ILE A 15 -0.89 11.23 3.89
CA ILE A 15 0.56 10.92 3.98
C ILE A 15 0.80 9.40 3.87
N LEU A 16 -0.03 8.59 4.52
CA LEU A 16 0.09 7.13 4.40
C LEU A 16 -0.31 6.61 3.02
N GLU A 17 -1.30 7.20 2.37
CA GLU A 17 -1.67 6.87 0.99
C GLU A 17 -0.53 7.18 0.01
N GLU A 18 0.10 8.35 0.15
CA GLU A 18 1.28 8.74 -0.63
C GLU A 18 2.44 7.76 -0.42
N ALA A 19 2.76 7.43 0.84
CA ALA A 19 3.81 6.47 1.15
C ALA A 19 3.53 5.07 0.56
N ILE A 20 2.28 4.59 0.62
CA ILE A 20 1.89 3.31 0.00
C ILE A 20 2.15 3.32 -1.51
N GLU A 21 1.87 4.43 -2.19
CA GLU A 21 2.12 4.55 -3.62
C GLU A 21 3.61 4.61 -3.94
N GLU A 22 4.39 5.31 -3.11
CA GLU A 22 5.85 5.33 -3.22
C GLU A 22 6.45 3.93 -3.11
N GLU A 23 6.00 3.10 -2.16
CA GLU A 23 6.47 1.72 -2.02
C GLU A 23 6.16 0.87 -3.25
N LYS A 24 4.94 0.98 -3.81
CA LYS A 24 4.58 0.27 -5.05
C LYS A 24 5.46 0.70 -6.22
N MET A 25 5.71 2.01 -6.36
CA MET A 25 6.56 2.54 -7.41
C MET A 25 8.00 2.05 -7.23
N SER A 26 8.52 2.01 -6.01
CA SER A 26 9.85 1.49 -5.69
C SER A 26 9.96 -0.01 -5.98
N ALA A 27 9.00 -0.83 -5.56
CA ALA A 27 8.93 -2.24 -5.91
C ALA A 27 8.96 -2.46 -7.43
N ALA A 28 8.18 -1.68 -8.19
CA ALA A 28 8.16 -1.75 -9.65
C ALA A 28 9.52 -1.34 -10.28
N ARG A 29 10.20 -0.34 -9.72
CA ARG A 29 11.56 0.06 -10.15
C ARG A 29 12.57 -1.05 -9.92
N TYR A 30 12.56 -1.70 -8.74
CA TYR A 30 13.47 -2.80 -8.46
C TYR A 30 13.18 -4.03 -9.31
N ARG A 31 11.90 -4.34 -9.54
CA ARG A 31 11.49 -5.38 -10.48
C ARG A 31 12.00 -5.11 -11.89
N HIS A 32 12.00 -3.85 -12.33
CA HIS A 32 12.58 -3.46 -13.60
C HIS A 32 14.10 -3.64 -13.62
N GLY A 33 14.80 -3.22 -12.55
CA GLY A 33 16.23 -3.45 -12.36
C GLY A 33 16.62 -4.93 -12.40
N PHE A 34 15.85 -5.80 -11.74
CA PHE A 34 16.01 -7.26 -11.80
C PHE A 34 15.95 -7.79 -13.23
N LYS A 35 14.98 -7.32 -14.02
CA LYS A 35 14.79 -7.75 -15.42
C LYS A 35 15.91 -7.27 -16.35
N LEU A 36 16.47 -6.09 -16.10
CA LEU A 36 17.57 -5.53 -16.90
C LEU A 36 18.93 -6.11 -16.53
N SER A 37 19.12 -6.51 -15.27
CA SER A 37 20.41 -7.03 -14.81
C SER A 37 20.74 -8.36 -15.48
N ARG A 38 22.00 -8.49 -15.92
CA ARG A 38 22.60 -9.77 -16.35
C ARG A 38 23.47 -10.40 -15.27
N ASP A 39 23.85 -9.62 -14.27
CA ASP A 39 24.67 -10.07 -13.15
C ASP A 39 23.78 -10.76 -12.09
N PRO A 40 24.06 -12.03 -11.73
CA PRO A 40 23.31 -12.76 -10.71
C PRO A 40 23.31 -12.09 -9.33
N VAL A 41 24.40 -11.42 -8.94
CA VAL A 41 24.51 -10.72 -7.65
C VAL A 41 23.58 -9.52 -7.63
N LEU A 42 23.60 -8.71 -8.69
CA LEU A 42 22.70 -7.56 -8.81
C LEU A 42 21.24 -7.99 -8.93
N LYS A 43 20.94 -9.12 -9.60
CA LYS A 43 19.58 -9.68 -9.62
C LYS A 43 19.09 -9.99 -8.22
N LYS A 44 19.87 -10.74 -7.44
CA LYS A 44 19.49 -11.10 -6.06
C LYS A 44 19.30 -9.85 -5.18
N MET A 45 20.11 -8.81 -5.39
CA MET A 45 19.95 -7.54 -4.72
C MET A 45 18.61 -6.88 -5.07
N PHE A 46 18.26 -6.73 -6.36
CA PHE A 46 16.99 -6.15 -6.77
C PHE A 46 15.77 -6.96 -6.33
N GLU A 47 15.85 -8.29 -6.37
CA GLU A 47 14.80 -9.18 -5.86
C GLU A 47 14.56 -8.96 -4.37
N LYS A 48 15.63 -8.83 -3.57
CA LYS A 48 15.51 -8.52 -2.14
C LYS A 48 14.88 -7.14 -1.92
N LEU A 49 15.32 -6.12 -2.66
CA LEU A 49 14.76 -4.77 -2.53
C LEU A 49 13.27 -4.74 -2.91
N GLU A 50 12.85 -5.43 -3.98
CA GLU A 50 11.43 -5.58 -4.33
C GLU A 50 10.64 -6.23 -3.19
N ALA A 51 11.18 -7.30 -2.59
CA ALA A 51 10.53 -7.97 -1.46
C ALA A 51 10.41 -7.08 -0.21
N ASP A 52 11.43 -6.28 0.08
CA ASP A 52 11.45 -5.34 1.21
C ASP A 52 10.34 -4.27 1.04
N GLU A 53 10.18 -3.68 -0.16
CA GLU A 53 9.10 -2.69 -0.38
C GLU A 53 7.69 -3.30 -0.33
N ILE A 54 7.52 -4.57 -0.72
CA ILE A 54 6.22 -5.26 -0.55
C ILE A 54 5.87 -5.42 0.93
N VAL A 55 6.87 -5.67 1.78
CA VAL A 55 6.67 -5.72 3.24
C VAL A 55 6.34 -4.33 3.78
N HIS A 56 7.04 -3.29 3.33
CA HIS A 56 6.73 -1.90 3.71
C HIS A 56 5.31 -1.50 3.29
N GLU A 57 4.89 -1.78 2.05
CA GLU A 57 3.53 -1.53 1.56
C GLU A 57 2.48 -2.18 2.47
N LYS A 58 2.69 -3.43 2.87
CA LYS A 58 1.79 -4.15 3.77
C LYS A 58 1.70 -3.48 5.14
N VAL A 59 2.83 -3.13 5.75
CA VAL A 59 2.86 -2.44 7.04
C VAL A 59 2.13 -1.10 6.95
N LEU A 60 2.39 -0.31 5.92
CA LEU A 60 1.73 0.99 5.73
C LEU A 60 0.21 0.86 5.56
N LYS A 61 -0.25 -0.13 4.79
CA LYS A 61 -1.68 -0.44 4.65
C LYS A 61 -2.33 -0.82 5.98
N GLU A 62 -1.68 -1.69 6.75
CA GLU A 62 -2.16 -2.06 8.08
C GLU A 62 -2.33 -0.83 8.98
N ARG A 63 -1.34 0.07 9.01
CA ARG A 63 -1.42 1.32 9.78
C ARG A 63 -2.49 2.27 9.26
N TYR A 64 -2.63 2.39 7.95
CA TYR A 64 -3.68 3.20 7.33
C TYR A 64 -5.07 2.73 7.79
N TYR A 65 -5.35 1.43 7.76
CA TYR A 65 -6.64 0.89 8.18
C TYR A 65 -6.88 1.02 9.69
N GLU A 66 -5.85 0.84 10.52
CA GLU A 66 -5.92 1.07 11.97
C GLU A 66 -6.32 2.52 12.28
N ILE A 67 -5.69 3.50 11.63
CA ILE A 67 -6.01 4.92 11.80
C ILE A 67 -7.41 5.20 11.27
N LYS A 68 -7.75 4.77 10.05
CA LYS A 68 -9.08 4.98 9.46
C LYS A 68 -10.20 4.45 10.35
N LYS A 69 -10.02 3.27 10.95
CA LYS A 69 -10.95 2.68 11.91
C LYS A 69 -11.08 3.53 13.18
N ARG A 70 -9.96 4.01 13.74
CA ARG A 70 -9.95 4.88 14.93
C ARG A 70 -10.71 6.19 14.72
N LEU A 71 -10.70 6.70 13.49
CA LEU A 71 -11.39 7.94 13.12
C LEU A 71 -12.90 7.79 12.89
N GLY A 72 -13.44 6.56 13.02
CA GLY A 72 -14.86 6.32 12.77
C GLY A 72 -15.27 6.50 11.31
N LEU A 73 -14.30 6.62 10.39
CA LEU A 73 -14.53 6.59 8.95
C LEU A 73 -14.91 5.16 8.60
N LYS A 74 -16.23 4.87 8.61
CA LYS A 74 -16.78 3.59 8.19
C LYS A 74 -16.21 3.25 6.81
N ILE A 75 -15.69 2.02 6.67
CA ILE A 75 -15.37 1.44 5.38
C ILE A 75 -16.70 1.34 4.62
N ILE A 76 -17.04 2.36 3.84
CA ILE A 76 -18.04 2.25 2.78
C ILE A 76 -17.26 1.72 1.58
N GLY A 77 -17.31 0.41 1.38
CA GLY A 77 -16.61 -0.23 0.27
C GLY A 77 -16.32 -1.71 0.51
N ASP A 78 -17.36 -2.49 0.83
CA ASP A 78 -17.39 -3.92 0.47
C ASP A 78 -18.86 -4.35 0.32
N SER A 79 -19.58 -3.63 -0.53
CA SER A 79 -20.81 -4.13 -1.14
C SER A 79 -20.41 -4.65 -2.50
N ASN A 80 -20.20 -5.98 -2.59
CA ASN A 80 -20.51 -6.85 -3.73
C ASN A 80 -19.48 -7.98 -3.84
N GLN A 81 -19.74 -9.13 -3.19
CA GLN A 81 -19.80 -10.44 -3.84
C GLN A 81 -20.68 -11.37 -3.00
N GLY A 82 -21.96 -11.43 -3.35
CA GLY A 82 -22.77 -12.60 -3.07
C GLY A 82 -22.42 -13.68 -4.08
N SER A 83 -22.20 -14.91 -3.62
CA SER A 83 -22.42 -16.15 -4.39
C SER A 83 -22.52 -17.33 -3.42
N GLN A 84 -23.79 -17.62 -3.09
CA GLN A 84 -24.45 -18.90 -2.77
C GLN A 84 -23.81 -19.93 -1.80
N PRO A 85 -24.54 -20.39 -0.77
CA PRO A 85 -24.24 -21.67 -0.12
C PRO A 85 -24.70 -22.82 -1.01
N ALA A 86 -23.82 -23.81 -1.22
CA ALA A 86 -24.20 -25.10 -1.79
C ALA A 86 -25.08 -25.85 -0.77
N GLY A 87 -26.34 -26.09 -1.14
CA GLY A 87 -27.25 -26.97 -0.44
C GLY A 87 -27.28 -28.34 -1.12
N GLU A 88 -27.12 -29.37 -0.28
CA GLU A 88 -27.49 -30.80 -0.37
C GLU A 88 -27.57 -31.50 -1.74
#